data_AF-A0A6M0GCI1-F1
#
_entry.id   AF-A0A6M0GCI1-F1
#
_cell.length_a   1.000
_cell.length_b   1.000
_cell.length_c   1.000
_cell.angle_alpha   90.00
_cell.angle_beta   90.00
_cell.angle_gamma   90.00
#
_symmetry.space_group_name_H-M   'P 1'
#
loop_
_entity.id
_entity.type
_entity.pdbx_description
1 polymer ?
#
loop_
_entity_poly.entity_id
_entity_poly.type
_entity_poly.pdbx_seq_one_letter_code
_entity_poly.pdbx_strand_id
1 'polypeptide(L)'
;MMARRRIRNKDLAVSLGISENSVYRLRRTDEMPRLSPERLNGICTALDCQPGDLLVWEPDDLQEDTQGNTPSSRQPINDLLQITPKSSSSTKSEIQVAV
;
A
#
# COMPACT_ATOMS: atom_id res chain seq x y z
N MET A 1 -5.78 0.89 18.43
CA MET A 1 -5.29 2.28 18.47
C MET A 1 -6.19 3.24 19.24
N MET A 2 -7.46 3.43 18.85
CA MET A 2 -8.36 4.40 19.51
C MET A 2 -8.50 4.20 21.03
N ALA A 3 -8.65 2.95 21.49
CA ALA A 3 -8.76 2.62 22.91
C ALA A 3 -7.50 3.01 23.72
N ARG A 4 -6.30 2.85 23.13
CA ARG A 4 -5.03 3.23 23.77
C ARG A 4 -4.95 4.74 24.03
N ARG A 5 -5.55 5.53 23.14
CA ARG A 5 -5.56 7.01 23.19
C ARG A 5 -6.84 7.60 23.78
N ARG A 6 -7.78 6.76 24.23
CA ARG A 6 -9.10 7.16 24.77
C ARG A 6 -9.93 8.04 23.83
N ILE A 7 -9.71 7.92 22.51
CA ILE A 7 -10.43 8.69 21.50
C ILE A 7 -11.79 8.03 21.24
N ARG A 8 -12.89 8.80 21.29
CA ARG A 8 -14.23 8.31 20.96
C ARG A 8 -14.51 8.48 19.46
N ASN A 9 -15.53 7.78 18.97
CA ASN A 9 -15.92 7.87 17.55
C ASN A 9 -16.28 9.31 17.15
N LYS A 10 -16.99 10.02 18.02
CA LYS A 10 -17.34 11.43 17.84
C LYS A 10 -16.11 12.32 17.65
N ASP A 11 -15.07 12.15 18.47
CA ASP A 11 -13.88 13.00 18.43
C ASP A 11 -13.08 12.77 17.15
N LEU A 12 -12.95 11.51 16.73
CA LEU A 12 -12.31 11.17 15.47
C LEU A 12 -13.13 11.67 14.27
N ALA A 13 -14.46 11.61 14.34
CA ALA A 13 -15.34 12.10 13.29
C ALA A 13 -15.17 13.61 13.07
N VAL A 14 -15.09 14.38 14.16
CA VAL A 14 -14.83 15.84 14.11
C VAL A 14 -13.45 16.12 13.50
N SER A 15 -12.41 15.39 13.91
CA SER A 15 -11.06 15.56 13.36
C SER A 15 -10.96 15.26 11.87
N LEU A 16 -11.79 14.36 11.36
CA LEU A 16 -11.80 13.94 9.96
C LEU A 16 -12.83 14.67 9.11
N GLY A 17 -13.68 15.51 9.71
CA GLY A 17 -14.79 16.16 9.01
C GLY A 17 -15.82 15.18 8.42
N ILE A 18 -15.99 14.00 9.04
CA ILE A 18 -16.97 12.99 8.63
C ILE A 18 -18.01 12.75 9.71
N SER A 19 -19.09 12.03 9.40
CA SER A 19 -20.11 11.70 10.39
C SER A 19 -19.64 10.61 11.35
N GLU A 20 -20.14 10.64 12.60
CA GLU A 20 -19.84 9.62 13.61
C GLU A 20 -20.26 8.21 13.16
N ASN A 21 -21.38 8.11 12.43
CA ASN A 21 -21.83 6.84 11.84
C ASN A 21 -20.81 6.29 10.83
N SER A 22 -20.12 7.16 10.07
CA SER A 22 -19.07 6.74 9.14
C SER A 22 -17.86 6.16 9.88
N VAL A 23 -17.43 6.80 10.98
CA VAL A 23 -16.34 6.27 11.83
C VAL A 23 -16.75 4.94 12.46
N TYR A 24 -18.00 4.83 12.90
CA TYR A 24 -18.52 3.58 13.43
C TYR A 24 -18.46 2.43 12.41
N ARG A 25 -18.88 2.68 11.16
CA ARG A 25 -18.78 1.69 10.08
C ARG A 25 -17.34 1.27 9.81
N LEU A 26 -16.41 2.22 9.73
CA LEU A 26 -14.99 1.94 9.54
C LEU A 26 -14.39 1.01 10.61
N ARG A 27 -14.89 1.09 11.84
CA ARG A 27 -14.39 0.26 12.96
C ARG A 27 -15.05 -1.12 13.05
N ARG A 28 -16.27 -1.28 12.54
CA ARG A 28 -17.10 -2.47 12.77
C ARG A 28 -17.09 -3.46 11.60
N THR A 29 -16.82 -2.99 10.40
CA THR A 29 -16.81 -3.84 9.21
C THR A 29 -15.46 -4.56 9.09
N ASP A 30 -15.51 -5.83 8.68
CA ASP A 30 -14.31 -6.63 8.36
C ASP A 30 -13.66 -6.18 7.03
N GLU A 31 -14.48 -5.87 6.01
CA GLU A 31 -14.00 -5.35 4.71
C GLU A 31 -13.88 -3.82 4.68
N MET A 32 -12.64 -3.31 4.77
CA MET A 32 -12.40 -1.87 4.76
C MET A 32 -12.89 -1.22 3.44
N PRO A 33 -13.76 -0.20 3.49
CA PRO A 33 -14.12 0.55 2.28
C PRO A 33 -12.90 1.29 1.72
N ARG A 34 -12.92 1.61 0.43
CA ARG A 34 -11.83 2.38 -0.20
C ARG A 34 -11.59 3.71 0.53
N LEU A 35 -10.38 3.88 1.07
CA LEU A 35 -9.92 5.11 1.70
C LEU A 35 -9.11 5.95 0.72
N SER A 36 -9.34 7.25 0.71
CA SER A 36 -8.45 8.18 0.00
C SER A 36 -7.17 8.40 0.83
N PRO A 37 -6.03 8.73 0.21
CA PRO A 37 -4.79 9.02 0.92
C PRO A 37 -4.95 10.12 1.97
N GLU A 38 -5.76 11.14 1.69
CA GLU A 38 -6.03 12.26 2.61
C GLU A 38 -6.76 11.77 3.86
N ARG A 39 -7.75 10.88 3.70
CA ARG A 39 -8.50 10.31 4.82
C ARG A 39 -7.63 9.41 5.68
N LEU A 40 -6.80 8.58 5.06
CA LEU A 40 -5.85 7.74 5.79
C LEU A 40 -4.87 8.62 6.59
N ASN A 41 -4.32 9.67 5.98
CA ASN A 41 -3.42 10.60 6.65
C ASN A 41 -4.10 11.33 7.82
N GLY A 42 -5.36 11.74 7.65
CA GLY A 42 -6.15 12.33 8.74
C GLY A 42 -6.33 11.37 9.92
N ILE A 43 -6.58 10.09 9.65
CA ILE A 43 -6.70 9.07 10.70
C ILE A 43 -5.36 8.91 11.41
N CYS A 44 -4.26 8.78 10.67
CA CYS A 44 -2.91 8.66 11.21
C CYS A 44 -2.53 9.87 12.06
N THR A 45 -2.90 11.08 11.65
CA THR A 45 -2.64 12.32 12.41
C THR A 45 -3.46 12.36 13.70
N ALA A 46 -4.76 12.06 13.62
CA ALA A 46 -5.66 12.08 14.77
C ALA A 46 -5.32 10.99 15.81
N LEU A 47 -4.85 9.84 15.34
CA LEU A 47 -4.47 8.70 16.17
C LEU A 47 -2.96 8.62 16.41
N ASP A 48 -2.18 9.62 15.96
CA ASP A 48 -0.72 9.69 16.06
C ASP A 48 -0.06 8.31 15.80
N CYS A 49 -0.37 7.73 14.65
CA CYS A 49 0.12 6.42 14.24
C CYS A 49 0.63 6.44 12.82
N GLN A 50 1.38 5.39 12.44
CA GLN A 50 1.85 5.21 11.09
C GLN A 50 0.86 4.37 10.26
N PRO A 51 0.80 4.54 8.94
CA PRO A 51 -0.07 3.72 8.09
C PRO A 51 0.27 2.23 8.16
N GLY A 52 1.55 1.89 8.37
CA GLY A 52 1.98 0.51 8.59
C GLY A 52 1.43 -0.12 9.88
N ASP A 53 0.98 0.68 10.85
CA ASP A 53 0.35 0.15 12.06
C ASP A 53 -1.13 -0.22 11.83
N LEU A 54 -1.73 0.23 10.72
CA LEU A 54 -3.14 0.03 10.38
C LEU A 54 -3.34 -1.00 9.26
N LEU A 55 -2.30 -1.27 8.47
CA LEU A 55 -2.37 -2.11 7.29
C LEU A 55 -1.53 -3.36 7.50
N VAL A 56 -2.11 -4.52 7.22
CA VAL A 56 -1.40 -5.79 7.14
C VAL A 56 -1.51 -6.31 5.72
N TRP A 57 -0.44 -6.92 5.21
CA TRP A 57 -0.51 -7.61 3.94
C TRP A 57 -1.16 -8.97 4.15
N GLU A 58 -2.20 -9.24 3.39
CA GLU A 58 -2.85 -10.56 3.32
C GLU A 58 -2.66 -11.12 1.91
N PRO A 59 -2.20 -12.38 1.76
CA PRO A 59 -2.15 -13.04 0.46
C PRO A 59 -3.56 -13.31 -0.07
N ASP A 60 -3.75 -13.15 -1.38
CA ASP A 60 -5.04 -13.37 -2.05
C ASP A 60 -5.53 -14.84 -1.95
N ASP A 61 -4.62 -15.77 -1.64
CA ASP A 61 -4.87 -17.22 -1.66
C ASP A 61 -5.58 -17.77 -0.41
N LEU A 62 -5.94 -16.91 0.55
CA LEU A 62 -6.62 -17.32 1.81
C LEU A 62 -8.10 -16.93 1.87
N GLN A 63 -8.67 -16.40 0.79
CA GLN A 63 -10.10 -16.12 0.74
C GLN A 63 -10.81 -17.32 0.11
N GLU A 64 -11.35 -18.22 0.94
CA GLU A 64 -12.52 -19.02 0.53
C GLU A 64 -13.67 -18.04 0.32
N ASP A 65 -13.87 -17.71 -0.95
CA ASP A 65 -14.78 -16.74 -1.49
C ASP A 65 -16.24 -17.19 -1.34
N THR A 66 -16.85 -16.89 -0.19
CA THR A 66 -18.30 -16.73 -0.18
C THR A 66 -18.63 -15.39 -0.83
N GLN A 67 -18.88 -15.42 -2.15
CA GLN A 67 -19.29 -14.36 -3.08
C GLN A 67 -18.21 -13.73 -4.00
N GLY A 68 -17.71 -14.55 -4.94
CA GLY A 68 -17.92 -14.38 -6.39
C GLY A 68 -17.79 -13.00 -7.02
N ASN A 69 -16.56 -12.57 -7.34
CA ASN A 69 -16.20 -12.02 -8.66
C ASN A 69 -14.66 -11.91 -8.77
N THR A 70 -14.03 -12.87 -9.46
CA THR A 70 -12.57 -13.01 -9.55
C THR A 70 -12.08 -12.60 -10.95
N PRO A 71 -11.01 -11.78 -11.04
CA PRO A 71 -9.95 -12.13 -11.97
C PRO A 71 -8.61 -12.15 -11.25
N SER A 72 -8.16 -13.38 -10.99
CA SER A 72 -6.83 -13.71 -10.51
C SER A 72 -5.92 -13.83 -11.73
N SER A 73 -5.03 -12.86 -11.90
CA SER A 73 -3.82 -13.01 -12.72
C SER A 73 -2.79 -11.96 -12.33
N ARG A 74 -2.16 -12.15 -11.17
CA ARG A 74 -0.83 -11.58 -10.93
C ARG A 74 0.19 -12.70 -11.01
N GLN A 75 0.84 -12.80 -12.17
CA GLN A 75 2.02 -13.63 -12.37
C GLN A 75 3.17 -13.15 -11.46
N PRO A 76 4.03 -14.03 -10.95
CA PRO A 76 5.13 -13.66 -10.06
C PRO A 76 6.16 -12.78 -10.77
N ILE A 77 6.62 -11.73 -10.06
CA ILE A 77 7.70 -10.83 -10.47
C ILE A 77 9.04 -11.55 -10.27
N ASN A 78 9.38 -12.48 -11.15
CA ASN A 78 10.67 -13.17 -11.07
C ASN A 78 11.51 -13.00 -12.33
N ASP A 79 11.73 -11.75 -12.73
CA ASP A 79 12.64 -11.43 -13.85
C ASP A 79 13.44 -10.13 -13.64
N LEU A 80 13.93 -9.91 -12.41
CA LEU A 80 15.01 -8.93 -12.15
C LEU A 80 16.35 -9.67 -11.94
N LEU A 81 16.82 -10.31 -13.01
CA LEU A 81 18.22 -10.71 -13.16
C LEU A 81 18.69 -10.43 -14.59
N GLN A 82 18.47 -9.21 -15.08
CA GLN A 82 19.17 -8.67 -16.26
C GLN A 82 19.58 -7.22 -16.07
N ILE A 83 20.25 -6.91 -14.94
CA ILE A 83 21.17 -5.76 -14.92
C ILE A 83 22.47 -6.24 -15.57
N THR A 84 22.48 -6.35 -16.91
CA THR A 84 23.72 -6.31 -17.67
C THR A 84 23.94 -4.85 -18.12
N PRO A 85 25.14 -4.28 -17.92
CA PRO A 85 25.42 -2.92 -18.34
C PRO A 85 25.41 -2.83 -19.87
N LYS A 86 24.54 -1.97 -20.38
CA LYS A 86 24.43 -1.56 -21.78
C LYS A 86 25.70 -0.81 -22.20
N SER A 87 26.61 -1.45 -22.94
CA SER A 87 27.69 -0.77 -23.66
C SER A 87 27.52 -0.94 -25.16
N SER A 88 26.79 0.00 -25.77
CA SER A 88 26.83 0.27 -27.20
C SER A 88 27.97 1.25 -27.51
N SER A 89 28.94 0.85 -28.34
CA SER A 89 29.68 1.70 -29.30
C SER A 89 30.81 0.85 -29.90
N SER A 90 30.70 0.38 -31.15
CA SER A 90 31.15 1.10 -32.33
C SER A 90 32.31 2.06 -32.05
N THR A 91 33.54 1.63 -32.27
CA THR A 91 34.28 1.92 -33.51
C THR A 91 35.68 1.30 -33.45
N LYS A 92 36.05 0.71 -34.58
CA LYS A 92 37.39 0.20 -34.89
C LYS A 92 38.33 1.40 -34.98
N SER A 93 39.36 1.46 -34.15
CA SER A 93 40.52 2.33 -34.37
C SER A 93 41.74 1.58 -33.87
N GLU A 94 42.41 0.95 -34.84
CA GLU A 94 43.78 0.48 -34.71
C GLU A 94 44.68 1.68 -34.40
N ILE A 95 45.31 1.68 -33.22
CA ILE A 95 46.50 2.48 -32.98
C ILE A 95 47.59 1.52 -32.49
N GLN A 96 48.61 1.46 -33.34
CA GLN A 96 49.80 0.64 -33.28
C GLN A 96 50.76 1.21 -32.22
N VAL A 97 51.16 0.41 -31.24
CA VAL A 97 52.27 0.74 -30.34
C VAL A 97 53.53 0.12 -30.93
N ALA A 98 54.46 0.99 -31.32
CA ALA A 98 55.81 0.64 -31.73
C ALA A 98 56.58 0.01 -30.56
N VAL A 99 57.34 -1.03 -30.89
CA VAL A 99 58.45 -1.57 -30.06
C VAL A 99 59.58 -0.55 -29.99
#